data_AF-A0AAD7XJG0-F1
#
_entry.id   AF-A0AAD7XJG0-F1
#
_cell.length_a   1.000
_cell.length_b   1.000
_cell.length_c   1.000
_cell.angle_alpha   90.00
_cell.angle_beta   90.00
_cell.angle_gamma   90.00
#
_symmetry.space_group_name_H-M   'P 1'
#
loop_
_entity.id
_entity.type
_entity.pdbx_description
1 polymer ?
#
loop_
_entity_poly.entity_id
_entity_poly.type
_entity_poly.pdbx_seq_one_letter_code
_entity_poly.pdbx_strand_id
1 'polypeptide(L)'
;MEQFPQQAQVDEEVREQDRFLPVANIARIMKRVLPPNEKIAKDAKEAMQECVSEFICFVTSEASDRCQTEKRKTINGDDLVWAMGTLGFDDYVGPLKLYLAKYRQAAKGDKGVAEKRGLDEDRDRSRSPPRGRPSLDHFDVAAASDDN
;
A
#
# COMPACT_ATOMS: atom_id res chain seq x y z
N MET A 1 34.13 -11.94 22.56
CA MET A 1 32.82 -12.46 22.11
C MET A 1 31.83 -11.33 22.31
N GLU A 2 31.63 -10.52 21.28
CA GLU A 2 30.59 -9.50 21.30
C GLU A 2 29.24 -10.21 21.16
N GLN A 3 28.40 -10.08 22.19
CA GLN A 3 27.02 -10.53 22.14
C GLN A 3 26.26 -9.58 21.22
N PHE A 4 25.78 -10.09 20.09
CA PHE A 4 24.79 -9.41 19.27
C PHE A 4 23.50 -9.23 20.08
N PRO A 5 22.85 -8.05 20.05
CA PRO A 5 21.57 -7.89 20.71
C PRO A 5 20.53 -8.77 20.01
N GLN A 6 19.89 -9.64 20.79
CA GLN A 6 18.71 -10.39 20.37
C GLN A 6 17.65 -9.37 19.94
N GLN A 7 17.30 -9.33 18.64
CA GLN A 7 16.16 -8.54 18.17
C GLN A 7 14.91 -8.98 18.93
N ALA A 8 14.40 -8.09 19.79
CA ALA A 8 13.15 -8.30 20.48
C ALA A 8 12.05 -8.38 19.42
N GLN A 9 11.51 -9.59 19.22
CA GLN A 9 10.23 -9.76 18.57
C GLN A 9 9.20 -9.14 19.49
N VAL A 10 8.80 -7.91 19.19
CA VAL A 10 7.54 -7.37 19.69
C VAL A 10 6.46 -8.17 18.98
N ASP A 11 6.05 -9.27 19.60
CA ASP A 11 4.73 -9.86 19.37
C ASP A 11 3.70 -8.84 19.91
N GLU A 12 3.49 -7.74 19.18
CA GLU A 12 2.22 -7.05 19.29
C GLU A 12 1.16 -8.07 18.89
N GLU A 13 0.31 -8.48 19.85
CA GLU A 13 -0.89 -9.27 19.56
C GLU A 13 -1.77 -8.45 18.61
N VAL A 14 -1.53 -8.61 17.31
CA VAL A 14 -2.39 -8.07 16.27
C VAL A 14 -3.74 -8.76 16.44
N ARG A 15 -4.75 -7.99 16.85
CA ARG A 15 -6.10 -8.52 17.06
C ARG A 15 -6.53 -9.21 15.77
N GLU A 16 -7.15 -10.38 15.87
CA GLU A 16 -7.49 -11.16 14.69
C GLU A 16 -8.35 -10.39 13.67
N GLN A 17 -9.19 -9.48 14.16
CA GLN A 17 -10.02 -8.59 13.35
C GLN A 17 -9.20 -7.60 12.51
N ASP A 18 -8.02 -7.19 12.97
CA ASP A 18 -7.12 -6.28 12.23
C ASP A 18 -6.46 -7.01 11.04
N ARG A 19 -6.46 -8.35 11.03
CA ARG A 19 -5.91 -9.17 9.94
C ARG A 19 -6.86 -9.31 8.75
N PHE A 20 -8.15 -9.07 8.95
CA PHE A 20 -9.17 -9.35 7.94
C PHE A 20 -9.68 -8.08 7.26
N LEU A 21 -9.83 -8.14 5.93
CA LEU A 21 -10.53 -7.09 5.19
C LEU A 21 -12.04 -7.11 5.49
N PRO A 22 -12.74 -5.96 5.43
CA PRO A 22 -14.19 -5.94 5.66
C PRO A 22 -14.96 -6.88 4.72
N VAL A 23 -15.78 -7.78 5.28
CA VAL A 23 -16.58 -8.76 4.51
C VAL A 23 -17.41 -8.10 3.41
N ALA A 24 -17.91 -6.88 3.64
CA ALA A 24 -18.66 -6.12 2.65
C ALA A 24 -17.85 -5.80 1.37
N ASN A 25 -16.55 -5.54 1.51
CA ASN A 25 -15.67 -5.29 0.37
C ASN A 25 -15.40 -6.58 -0.41
N ILE A 26 -15.17 -7.70 0.29
CA ILE A 26 -15.01 -9.03 -0.32
C ILE A 26 -16.26 -9.43 -1.09
N ALA A 27 -17.43 -9.36 -0.46
CA ALA A 27 -18.71 -9.68 -1.10
C ALA A 27 -18.98 -8.85 -2.35
N ARG A 28 -18.62 -7.56 -2.35
CA ARG A 28 -18.77 -6.67 -3.51
C ARG A 28 -17.89 -7.10 -4.69
N ILE A 29 -16.64 -7.53 -4.43
CA ILE A 29 -15.73 -8.00 -5.48
C ILE A 29 -16.20 -9.34 -6.03
N MET A 30 -16.51 -10.31 -5.15
CA MET A 30 -17.03 -11.62 -5.56
C MET A 30 -18.28 -11.47 -6.45
N LYS A 31 -19.14 -10.48 -6.19
CA LYS A 31 -20.33 -10.24 -7.02
C LYS A 31 -20.05 -9.79 -8.45
N ARG A 32 -18.89 -9.20 -8.74
CA ARG A 32 -18.57 -8.68 -10.08
C ARG A 32 -18.44 -9.78 -11.13
N VAL A 33 -18.15 -11.01 -10.72
CA VAL A 33 -17.99 -12.17 -11.60
C VAL A 33 -19.23 -13.05 -11.65
N LEU A 34 -20.31 -12.68 -10.96
CA LEU A 34 -21.57 -13.43 -10.91
C LEU A 34 -22.68 -12.73 -11.70
N PRO A 35 -23.70 -13.48 -12.17
CA PRO A 35 -24.88 -12.89 -12.76
C PRO A 35 -25.60 -11.89 -11.84
N PRO A 36 -26.43 -10.99 -12.40
CA PRO A 36 -27.26 -10.09 -11.61
C PRO A 36 -28.13 -10.85 -10.61
N ASN A 37 -28.32 -10.28 -9.41
CA ASN A 37 -29.17 -10.82 -8.33
C ASN A 37 -28.77 -12.18 -7.73
N GLU A 38 -27.63 -12.75 -8.12
CA GLU A 38 -27.13 -14.00 -7.53
C GLU A 38 -26.94 -13.88 -6.01
N LYS A 39 -26.97 -14.95 -5.22
CA LYS A 39 -26.69 -14.86 -3.77
C LYS A 39 -25.37 -15.55 -3.44
N ILE A 40 -24.57 -14.93 -2.58
CA ILE A 40 -23.35 -15.54 -2.05
C ILE A 40 -23.64 -15.95 -0.61
N ALA A 41 -23.43 -17.23 -0.31
CA ALA A 41 -23.56 -17.78 1.04
C ALA A 41 -22.67 -17.03 2.03
N LYS A 42 -23.05 -17.05 3.32
CA LYS A 42 -22.26 -16.42 4.38
C LYS A 42 -20.87 -17.08 4.46
N ASP A 43 -20.85 -18.40 4.58
CA ASP A 43 -19.64 -19.20 4.74
C ASP A 43 -18.66 -19.01 3.55
N ALA A 44 -19.18 -18.84 2.34
CA ALA A 44 -18.34 -18.56 1.17
C ALA A 44 -17.65 -17.19 1.24
N LYS A 45 -18.26 -16.19 1.88
CA LYS A 45 -17.64 -14.87 2.10
C LYS A 45 -16.58 -14.94 3.19
N GLU A 46 -16.82 -15.71 4.24
CA GLU A 46 -15.87 -15.92 5.35
C GLU A 46 -14.65 -16.71 4.86
N ALA A 47 -14.86 -17.80 4.13
CA ALA A 47 -13.77 -18.54 3.49
C ALA A 47 -12.93 -17.64 2.56
N MET A 48 -13.57 -16.81 1.73
CA MET A 48 -12.83 -15.88 0.85
C MET A 48 -12.10 -14.78 1.65
N GLN A 49 -12.63 -14.36 2.80
CA GLN A 49 -11.98 -13.40 3.69
C GLN A 49 -10.70 -13.98 4.32
N GLU A 50 -10.72 -15.26 4.69
CA GLU A 50 -9.52 -15.98 5.14
C GLU A 50 -8.52 -16.11 3.99
N CYS A 51 -8.96 -16.62 2.83
CA CYS A 51 -8.10 -16.84 1.67
C CYS A 51 -7.41 -15.56 1.18
N VAL A 52 -8.11 -14.42 1.13
CA VAL A 52 -7.50 -13.17 0.66
C VAL A 52 -6.47 -12.63 1.65
N SER A 53 -6.68 -12.87 2.94
CA SER A 53 -5.74 -12.43 3.98
C SER A 53 -4.47 -13.27 3.92
N GLU A 54 -4.61 -14.58 3.75
CA GLU A 54 -3.48 -15.47 3.49
C GLU A 54 -2.79 -15.14 2.17
N PHE A 55 -3.54 -14.81 1.11
CA PHE A 55 -2.96 -14.41 -0.19
C PHE A 55 -2.08 -13.15 -0.06
N ILE A 56 -2.50 -12.16 0.72
CA ILE A 56 -1.69 -10.96 1.00
C ILE A 56 -0.39 -11.39 1.68
N CYS A 57 -0.47 -12.20 2.75
CA CYS A 57 0.71 -12.70 3.44
C CYS A 57 1.63 -13.46 2.48
N PHE A 58 1.09 -14.41 1.72
CA PHE A 58 1.82 -15.25 0.77
C PHE A 58 2.61 -14.44 -0.26
N VAL A 59 1.96 -13.49 -0.95
CA VAL A 59 2.62 -12.64 -1.95
C VAL A 59 3.64 -11.71 -1.29
N THR A 60 3.32 -11.14 -0.12
CA THR A 60 4.24 -10.23 0.57
C THR A 60 5.47 -10.95 1.14
N SER A 61 5.34 -12.21 1.56
CA SER A 61 6.47 -13.04 1.98
C SER A 61 7.44 -13.28 0.83
N GLU A 62 6.96 -13.70 -0.34
CA GLU A 62 7.81 -13.92 -1.52
C GLU A 62 8.50 -12.62 -1.97
N ALA A 63 7.78 -11.49 -1.97
CA ALA A 63 8.36 -10.18 -2.28
C ALA A 63 9.38 -9.71 -1.24
N SER A 64 9.16 -10.03 0.04
CA SER A 64 10.09 -9.77 1.14
C SER A 64 11.40 -10.53 0.93
N ASP A 65 11.34 -11.81 0.59
CA ASP A 65 12.52 -12.65 0.34
C ASP A 65 13.37 -12.09 -0.82
N ARG A 66 12.72 -11.61 -1.89
CA ARG A 66 13.41 -10.90 -2.98
C ARG A 66 14.09 -9.62 -2.52
N CYS A 67 13.35 -8.78 -1.79
CA CYS A 67 13.86 -7.52 -1.24
C CYS A 67 15.09 -7.74 -0.34
N GLN A 68 15.02 -8.74 0.53
CA GLN A 68 16.11 -9.10 1.44
C GLN A 68 17.33 -9.68 0.70
N THR A 69 17.11 -10.51 -0.32
CA THR A 69 18.17 -11.02 -1.20
C THR A 69 18.94 -9.87 -1.88
N GLU A 70 18.24 -8.79 -2.22
CA GLU A 70 18.84 -7.55 -2.76
C GLU A 70 19.40 -6.61 -1.69
N LYS A 71 19.47 -7.05 -0.42
CA LYS A 71 19.97 -6.27 0.74
C LYS A 71 19.19 -4.97 0.99
N ARG A 72 17.91 -4.93 0.57
CA ARG A 72 17.00 -3.81 0.83
C ARG A 72 16.13 -4.11 2.05
N LYS A 73 15.78 -3.06 2.80
CA LYS A 73 14.87 -3.14 3.96
C LYS A 73 13.42 -2.79 3.63
N THR A 74 13.17 -2.24 2.44
CA THR A 74 11.85 -1.74 2.03
C THR A 74 11.44 -2.42 0.73
N ILE A 75 10.33 -3.15 0.81
CA ILE A 75 9.68 -3.77 -0.34
C ILE A 75 9.16 -2.67 -1.25
N ASN A 76 9.40 -2.80 -2.56
CA ASN A 76 8.92 -1.86 -3.56
C ASN A 76 7.96 -2.53 -4.54
N GLY A 77 7.41 -1.75 -5.48
CA GLY A 77 6.45 -2.27 -6.47
C GLY A 77 7.04 -3.29 -7.46
N ASP A 78 8.34 -3.24 -7.74
CA ASP A 78 8.98 -4.20 -8.64
C ASP A 78 9.12 -5.58 -7.96
N ASP A 79 9.33 -5.62 -6.65
CA ASP A 79 9.34 -6.87 -5.85
C ASP A 79 8.02 -7.61 -5.93
N LEU A 80 6.90 -6.87 -5.79
CA LEU A 80 5.55 -7.44 -5.89
C LEU A 80 5.27 -7.98 -7.30
N VAL A 81 5.70 -7.26 -8.34
CA VAL A 81 5.55 -7.71 -9.74
C VAL A 81 6.38 -8.97 -9.99
N TRP A 82 7.59 -9.06 -9.42
CA TRP A 82 8.43 -10.25 -9.51
C TRP A 82 7.78 -11.44 -8.79
N ALA A 83 7.33 -11.25 -7.54
CA ALA A 83 6.69 -12.28 -6.75
C ALA A 83 5.47 -12.88 -7.48
N MET A 84 4.63 -12.05 -8.09
CA MET A 84 3.49 -12.54 -8.88
C MET A 84 3.90 -13.49 -10.01
N GLY A 85 5.02 -13.22 -10.71
CA GLY A 85 5.55 -14.13 -11.73
C GLY A 85 6.10 -15.43 -11.12
N THR A 86 6.88 -15.33 -10.04
CA THR A 86 7.48 -16.49 -9.36
C THR A 86 6.41 -17.45 -8.81
N LEU A 87 5.31 -16.91 -8.29
CA LEU A 87 4.20 -17.66 -7.72
C LEU A 87 3.22 -18.23 -8.78
N GLY A 88 3.47 -17.99 -10.07
CA GLY A 88 2.64 -18.52 -11.17
C GLY A 88 1.39 -17.69 -11.49
N PHE A 89 1.33 -16.43 -11.05
CA PHE A 89 0.27 -15.47 -11.36
C PHE A 89 0.64 -14.60 -12.58
N ASP A 90 1.20 -15.20 -13.62
CA ASP A 90 1.77 -14.51 -14.80
C ASP A 90 0.78 -13.57 -15.50
N ASP A 91 -0.50 -13.92 -15.54
CA ASP A 91 -1.57 -13.11 -16.13
C ASP A 91 -1.71 -11.72 -15.48
N TYR A 92 -1.23 -11.57 -14.24
CA TYR A 92 -1.25 -10.29 -13.51
C TYR A 92 0.01 -9.43 -13.74
N VAL A 93 1.12 -10.02 -14.21
CA VAL A 93 2.41 -9.32 -14.33
C VAL A 93 2.32 -8.13 -15.30
N GLY A 94 1.74 -8.34 -16.49
CA GLY A 94 1.58 -7.30 -17.51
C GLY A 94 0.74 -6.10 -17.01
N PRO A 95 -0.50 -6.35 -16.52
CA PRO A 95 -1.34 -5.31 -15.93
C PRO A 95 -0.67 -4.56 -14.77
N LEU A 96 0.02 -5.27 -13.87
CA LEU A 96 0.69 -4.65 -12.71
C LEU A 96 1.87 -3.76 -13.12
N LYS A 97 2.67 -4.17 -14.11
CA LYS A 97 3.73 -3.31 -14.67
C LYS A 97 3.19 -2.01 -15.24
N LEU A 98 2.08 -2.08 -15.98
CA LEU A 98 1.41 -0.90 -16.52
C LEU A 98 0.89 0.00 -15.40
N TYR A 99 0.26 -0.58 -14.38
CA TYR A 99 -0.23 0.15 -13.22
C TYR A 99 0.91 0.86 -12.47
N LEU A 100 2.00 0.15 -12.18
CA LEU A 100 3.17 0.70 -11.48
C LEU A 100 3.81 1.86 -12.25
N ALA A 101 3.89 1.76 -13.58
CA ALA A 101 4.38 2.84 -14.44
C ALA A 101 3.49 4.08 -14.34
N LYS A 102 2.17 3.93 -14.42
CA LYS A 102 1.20 5.03 -14.27
C LYS A 102 1.25 5.65 -12.88
N TYR A 103 1.35 4.84 -11.83
CA TYR A 103 1.47 5.30 -10.45
C TYR A 103 2.73 6.17 -10.25
N ARG A 104 3.87 5.73 -10.77
CA ARG A 104 5.13 6.49 -10.75
C ARG A 104 5.05 7.81 -11.52
N GLN A 105 4.30 7.86 -12.62
CA GLN A 105 4.07 9.10 -13.39
C GLN A 105 3.19 10.08 -12.60
N ALA A 106 2.09 9.60 -12.02
CA ALA A 106 1.19 10.42 -11.21
C ALA A 106 1.90 11.00 -9.98
N ALA A 107 2.72 10.20 -9.28
CA ALA A 107 3.49 10.65 -8.12
C ALA A 107 4.54 11.73 -8.45
N LYS A 108 5.00 11.82 -9.71
CA LYS A 108 5.90 12.87 -10.18
C LYS A 108 5.16 14.16 -10.56
N GLY A 109 3.91 14.06 -11.02
CA GLY A 109 3.10 15.21 -11.45
C GLY A 109 2.66 16.13 -10.31
N ASP A 110 2.56 15.61 -9.08
CA ASP A 110 2.16 16.39 -7.90
C ASP A 110 3.30 17.24 -7.31
N LYS A 111 4.56 16.95 -7.68
CA LYS A 111 5.76 17.69 -7.25
C LYS A 111 6.19 18.80 -8.22
N GLY A 112 5.40 19.09 -9.27
CA GLY A 112 5.81 19.92 -10.41
C GLY A 112 5.27 21.34 -10.51
N VAL A 113 4.45 21.83 -9.56
CA VAL A 113 3.75 23.14 -9.71
C VAL A 113 4.21 24.21 -8.69
N ALA A 114 5.12 23.89 -7.75
CA ALA A 114 5.54 24.84 -6.72
C ALA A 114 6.86 25.60 -7.00
N GLU A 115 7.53 25.37 -8.13
CA GLU A 115 8.88 25.93 -8.34
C GLU A 115 9.08 26.49 -9.76
N LYS A 116 8.20 27.42 -10.16
CA LYS A 116 8.45 28.39 -11.25
C LYS A 116 7.39 29.50 -11.29
N ARG A 117 7.39 30.36 -10.27
CA ARG A 117 6.85 31.74 -10.33
C ARG A 117 7.82 32.56 -9.47
N GLY A 118 8.89 33.09 -10.06
CA GLY A 118 8.83 34.39 -10.71
C GLY A 118 9.36 35.41 -9.70
N LEU A 119 10.69 35.58 -9.69
CA LEU A 119 11.32 36.77 -9.11
C LEU A 119 10.96 37.93 -10.06
N ASP A 120 10.02 38.77 -9.66
CA ASP A 120 9.94 40.18 -10.04
C ASP A 120 9.07 40.88 -8.99
N GLU A 121 9.71 41.72 -8.17
CA GLU A 121 9.09 42.61 -7.20
C GLU A 121 8.28 43.71 -7.94
N ASP A 122 7.06 44.00 -7.50
CA ASP A 122 6.71 45.22 -6.73
C ASP A 122 5.17 45.52 -6.78
N ARG A 123 4.64 45.96 -5.64
CA ARG A 123 3.33 46.62 -5.37
C ARG A 123 1.99 45.99 -5.84
N ASP A 124 1.17 45.53 -4.89
CA ASP A 124 0.03 46.32 -4.36
C ASP A 124 -0.71 45.53 -3.25
N ARG A 125 -1.22 46.27 -2.27
CA ARG A 125 -1.73 45.87 -0.96
C ARG A 125 -3.25 45.85 -0.99
N SER A 126 -3.88 44.69 -0.79
CA SER A 126 -5.16 44.48 -0.07
C SER A 126 -6.00 43.30 -0.61
N ARG A 127 -6.14 42.23 0.19
CA ARG A 127 -7.41 41.54 0.56
C ARG A 127 -7.14 40.23 1.31
N SER A 128 -7.97 39.99 2.31
CA SER A 128 -7.95 38.97 3.37
C SER A 128 -8.14 37.51 2.89
N PRO A 129 -7.80 36.48 3.71
CA PRO A 129 -7.84 35.08 3.31
C PRO A 129 -9.21 34.43 3.58
N PRO A 130 -9.68 33.47 2.75
CA PRO A 130 -10.74 32.56 3.15
C PRO A 130 -10.16 31.29 3.81
N ARG A 131 -10.98 30.75 4.71
CA ARG A 131 -10.73 29.66 5.66
C ARG A 131 -10.84 28.28 5.00
N GLY A 132 -10.11 27.32 5.58
CA GLY A 132 -10.52 25.91 5.68
C GLY A 132 -10.10 24.98 4.54
N ARG A 133 -9.02 24.21 4.76
CA ARG A 133 -8.87 22.88 4.14
C ARG A 133 -9.12 21.82 5.22
N PRO A 134 -9.89 20.76 4.95
CA PRO A 134 -9.89 19.57 5.80
C PRO A 134 -8.55 18.85 5.62
N SER A 135 -7.93 18.50 6.75
CA SER A 135 -6.80 17.58 6.84
C SER A 135 -7.27 16.19 6.41
N LEU A 136 -6.63 15.62 5.40
CA LEU A 136 -6.60 14.17 5.17
C LEU A 136 -5.19 13.72 5.54
N ASP A 137 -5.06 13.37 6.81
CA ASP A 137 -4.45 12.16 7.32
C ASP A 137 -3.24 11.66 6.50
N HIS A 138 -2.07 12.09 6.97
CA HIS A 138 -0.79 11.43 6.72
C HIS A 138 -0.90 9.92 6.98
N PHE A 139 -0.71 9.10 5.94
CA PHE A 139 -0.14 7.77 6.10
C PHE A 139 1.38 7.91 6.02
N ASP A 140 1.96 8.42 7.10
CA ASP A 140 3.40 8.35 7.35
C ASP A 140 3.66 7.12 8.23
N VAL A 141 3.94 5.99 7.58
CA VAL A 141 4.75 4.95 8.20
C VAL A 141 6.19 5.26 7.81
N ALA A 142 6.73 6.29 8.46
CA ALA A 142 8.15 6.62 8.40
C ALA A 142 8.70 6.51 9.82
N ALA A 143 9.63 5.57 9.96
CA ALA A 143 10.40 5.33 11.16
C ALA A 143 11.14 6.58 11.64
N ALA A 144 10.91 6.94 12.90
CA ALA A 144 11.84 7.65 13.79
C ALA A 144 11.31 7.36 15.20
N SER A 145 12.10 6.86 16.15
CA SER A 145 13.22 7.63 16.70
C SER A 145 14.19 6.71 17.44
N ASP A 146 15.48 6.89 17.15
CA ASP A 146 16.56 6.73 18.10
C ASP A 146 16.55 7.89 19.13
N ASP A 147 17.21 7.64 20.27
CA ASP A 147 17.79 8.60 21.24
C ASP A 147 16.86 9.44 22.14
N ASN A 148 16.56 8.92 23.33
CA ASN A 148 17.08 9.42 24.63
C ASN A 148 16.49 8.65 25.83
#